data_AF-A0A9X3NK28-F1
#
_entry.id   AF-A0A9X3NK28-F1
#
_cell.length_a   1.000
_cell.length_b   1.000
_cell.length_c   1.000
_cell.angle_alpha   90.00
_cell.angle_beta   90.00
_cell.angle_gamma   90.00
#
_symmetry.space_group_name_H-M   'P 1'
#
loop_
_entity.id
_entity.type
_entity.pdbx_description
1 polymer ?
#
loop_
_entity_poly.entity_id
_entity_poly.type
_entity_poly.pdbx_seq_one_letter_code
_entity_poly.pdbx_strand_id
1 'polypeptide(L)'
;MPNERLRAALLEHGLTPADLAADVGVDTKSVERWISRDRTPYRRHRYAVAARLGVDEAFLWPKALSPAQSAEASESEILTVHPHRWTVPRDAWKRLFESAREEIGILVYSGFFLAEDASVLRLLRQKAEAGVRVRILLGDPDSAAVAQRGADEGIDDAMAAKIRNVIVLYKPLRGVDGIEFRLHGTPLYNSIYRADGQLLVNTHVYGAPASNAPVFHLRKIAGGGMVNTYLESFERVWDEAAPLE
;
A
#
# COMPACT_ATOMS: atom_id res chain seq x y z
N MET A 1 18.82 -10.50 -25.48
CA MET A 1 18.06 -9.25 -25.62
C MET A 1 18.48 -8.33 -24.49
N PRO A 2 18.53 -7.00 -24.67
CA PRO A 2 18.84 -6.08 -23.58
C PRO A 2 17.71 -6.05 -22.54
N ASN A 3 18.06 -5.72 -21.30
CA ASN A 3 17.11 -5.45 -20.23
C ASN A 3 16.60 -4.01 -20.34
N GLU A 4 15.58 -3.82 -21.18
CA GLU A 4 14.98 -2.50 -21.39
C GLU A 4 14.24 -1.97 -20.15
N ARG A 5 13.82 -2.85 -19.23
CA ARG A 5 13.17 -2.43 -17.96
C ARG A 5 14.15 -1.72 -17.04
N LEU A 6 15.35 -2.28 -16.85
CA LEU A 6 16.41 -1.63 -16.08
C LEU A 6 16.88 -0.34 -16.77
N ARG A 7 16.98 -0.33 -18.10
CA ARG A 7 17.33 0.88 -18.85
C ARG A 7 16.30 1.99 -18.63
N ALA A 8 15.02 1.69 -18.78
CA ALA A 8 13.93 2.65 -18.60
C ALA A 8 13.89 3.18 -17.17
N ALA A 9 13.97 2.30 -16.17
CA ALA A 9 13.96 2.71 -14.76
C ALA A 9 15.12 3.65 -14.40
N LEU A 10 16.32 3.43 -14.97
CA LEU A 10 17.46 4.34 -14.79
C LEU A 10 17.20 5.71 -15.41
N LEU A 11 16.64 5.75 -16.63
CA LEU A 11 16.31 7.00 -17.32
C LEU A 11 15.24 7.79 -16.57
N GLU A 12 14.20 7.14 -16.07
CA GLU A 12 13.13 7.76 -15.27
C GLU A 12 13.66 8.40 -13.98
N HIS A 13 14.69 7.81 -13.38
CA HIS A 13 15.34 8.32 -12.18
C HIS A 13 16.51 9.26 -12.47
N GLY A 14 16.82 9.54 -13.74
CA GLY A 14 17.94 10.40 -14.15
C GLY A 14 19.32 9.83 -13.79
N LEU A 15 19.45 8.50 -13.70
CA LEU A 15 20.68 7.81 -13.29
C LEU A 15 21.45 7.24 -14.46
N THR A 16 22.78 7.33 -14.39
CA THR A 16 23.68 6.62 -15.30
C THR A 16 24.01 5.22 -14.77
N PRO A 17 24.52 4.31 -15.62
CA PRO A 17 25.06 3.04 -15.15
C PRO A 17 26.18 3.19 -14.12
N ALA A 18 26.95 4.29 -14.17
CA ALA A 18 28.02 4.57 -13.21
C ALA A 18 27.47 4.98 -11.84
N ASP A 19 26.41 5.80 -11.81
CA ASP A 19 25.75 6.19 -10.56
C ASP A 19 25.18 4.97 -9.84
N LEU A 20 24.45 4.11 -10.58
CA LEU A 20 23.92 2.87 -10.02
C LEU A 20 25.03 1.93 -9.54
N ALA A 21 26.16 1.87 -10.26
CA ALA A 21 27.30 1.04 -9.88
C ALA A 21 27.93 1.51 -8.56
N ALA A 22 28.07 2.83 -8.38
CA ALA A 22 28.55 3.42 -7.15
C ALA A 22 27.61 3.12 -5.97
N ASP A 23 26.30 3.33 -6.15
CA ASP A 23 25.30 3.09 -5.11
C ASP A 23 25.21 1.61 -4.68
N VAL A 24 25.38 0.68 -5.62
CA VAL A 24 25.26 -0.77 -5.38
C VAL A 24 26.61 -1.42 -5.02
N GLY A 25 27.71 -0.68 -5.10
CA GLY A 25 29.06 -1.15 -4.78
C GLY A 25 29.58 -2.19 -5.78
N VAL A 26 29.35 -1.97 -7.08
CA VAL A 26 29.84 -2.84 -8.17
C VAL A 26 30.59 -2.03 -9.23
N ASP A 27 31.30 -2.71 -10.12
CA ASP A 27 31.94 -2.07 -11.27
C ASP A 27 30.91 -1.63 -12.34
N THR A 28 31.14 -0.48 -12.98
CA THR A 28 30.22 0.09 -14.00
C THR A 28 29.95 -0.87 -15.14
N LYS A 29 30.97 -1.63 -15.58
CA LYS A 29 30.84 -2.64 -16.64
C LYS A 29 29.94 -3.81 -16.23
N SER A 30 29.72 -4.01 -14.93
CA SER A 30 28.75 -5.00 -14.45
C SER A 30 27.32 -4.52 -14.70
N VAL A 31 27.02 -3.25 -14.37
CA VAL A 31 25.71 -2.63 -14.65
C VAL A 31 25.44 -2.57 -16.15
N GLU A 32 26.42 -2.15 -16.95
CA GLU A 32 26.31 -2.16 -18.42
C GLU A 32 26.00 -3.56 -18.97
N ARG A 33 26.55 -4.62 -18.36
CA ARG A 33 26.25 -6.02 -18.75
C ARG A 33 24.87 -6.46 -18.29
N TRP A 34 24.37 -5.98 -17.15
CA TRP A 34 22.97 -6.22 -16.74
C TRP A 34 21.99 -5.63 -17.75
N ILE A 35 22.29 -4.44 -18.29
CA ILE A 35 21.47 -3.80 -19.31
C ILE A 35 21.66 -4.47 -20.68
N SER A 36 22.88 -4.49 -21.20
CA SER A 36 23.15 -4.90 -22.60
C SER A 36 22.94 -6.39 -22.87
N ARG A 37 23.23 -7.25 -21.88
CA ARG A 37 23.18 -8.71 -22.02
C ARG A 37 22.04 -9.38 -21.25
N ASP A 38 21.20 -8.59 -20.57
CA ASP A 38 20.17 -9.09 -19.63
C ASP A 38 20.77 -10.08 -18.63
N ARG A 39 22.00 -9.80 -18.16
CA ARG A 39 22.68 -10.66 -17.19
C ARG A 39 22.02 -10.46 -15.83
N THR A 40 21.44 -11.53 -15.29
CA THR A 40 20.90 -11.54 -13.93
C THR A 40 22.03 -11.37 -12.88
N PRO A 41 22.00 -10.31 -12.04
CA PRO A 41 22.95 -10.13 -10.95
C PRO A 41 22.74 -11.14 -9.81
N TYR A 42 23.68 -11.22 -8.86
CA TYR A 42 23.44 -11.92 -7.58
C TYR A 42 22.34 -11.24 -6.77
N ARG A 43 21.61 -12.02 -5.95
CA ARG A 43 20.45 -11.56 -5.17
C ARG A 43 20.71 -10.26 -4.39
N ARG A 44 21.86 -10.12 -3.72
CA ARG A 44 22.23 -8.90 -2.98
C ARG A 44 22.23 -7.63 -3.86
N HIS A 45 22.70 -7.74 -5.10
CA HIS A 45 22.79 -6.62 -6.02
C HIS A 45 21.44 -6.34 -6.66
N ARG A 46 20.66 -7.38 -6.97
CA ARG A 46 19.29 -7.21 -7.44
C ARG A 46 18.42 -6.48 -6.42
N TYR A 47 18.53 -6.87 -5.15
CA TYR A 47 17.90 -6.19 -4.03
C TYR A 47 18.29 -4.72 -3.94
N ALA A 48 19.60 -4.43 -3.95
CA ALA A 48 20.10 -3.05 -3.85
C ALA A 48 19.65 -2.17 -5.03
N VAL A 49 19.65 -2.71 -6.25
CA VAL A 49 19.15 -1.99 -7.44
C VAL A 49 17.65 -1.76 -7.35
N ALA A 50 16.87 -2.78 -7.01
CA ALA A 50 15.42 -2.67 -6.85
C ALA A 50 15.04 -1.61 -5.79
N ALA A 51 15.71 -1.64 -4.63
CA ALA A 51 15.54 -0.64 -3.59
C ALA A 51 15.93 0.76 -4.06
N ARG A 52 17.06 0.89 -4.79
CA ARG A 52 17.54 2.19 -5.29
C ARG A 52 16.61 2.82 -6.33
N LEU A 53 15.96 1.99 -7.14
CA LEU A 53 15.05 2.41 -8.21
C LEU A 53 13.58 2.39 -7.81
N GLY A 54 13.24 2.01 -6.57
CA GLY A 54 11.86 1.95 -6.09
C GLY A 54 10.97 0.92 -6.82
N VAL A 55 11.55 -0.01 -7.59
CA VAL A 55 10.82 -1.00 -8.39
C VAL A 55 11.07 -2.42 -7.89
N ASP A 56 10.23 -3.36 -8.31
CA ASP A 56 10.37 -4.76 -7.90
C ASP A 56 11.53 -5.49 -8.60
N GLU A 57 12.18 -6.41 -7.89
CA GLU A 57 13.22 -7.29 -8.46
C GLU A 57 12.67 -8.13 -9.62
N ALA A 58 11.45 -8.65 -9.50
CA ALA A 58 10.80 -9.45 -10.52
C ALA A 58 10.36 -8.60 -11.73
N PHE A 59 10.12 -7.30 -11.54
CA PHE A 59 9.95 -6.38 -12.67
C PHE A 59 11.28 -6.26 -13.44
N LEU A 60 12.37 -5.93 -12.76
CA LEU A 60 13.67 -5.74 -13.40
C LEU A 60 14.22 -7.04 -14.01
N TRP A 61 14.08 -8.17 -13.32
CA TRP A 61 14.55 -9.48 -13.77
C TRP A 61 13.49 -10.58 -13.54
N PRO A 62 12.50 -10.72 -14.45
CA PRO A 62 11.41 -11.70 -14.29
C PRO A 62 11.85 -13.16 -14.20
N LYS A 63 13.07 -13.46 -14.66
CA LYS A 63 13.66 -14.81 -14.65
C LYS A 63 14.66 -15.02 -13.50
N ALA A 64 14.75 -14.08 -12.55
CA ALA A 64 15.75 -14.12 -11.48
C ALA A 64 15.42 -15.09 -10.34
N LEU A 65 14.15 -15.42 -10.16
CA LEU A 65 13.64 -16.34 -9.16
C LEU A 65 12.92 -17.48 -9.87
N SER A 66 13.11 -18.70 -9.39
CA SER A 66 12.22 -19.80 -9.76
C SER A 66 10.82 -19.56 -9.16
N PRO A 67 9.76 -20.18 -9.71
CA PRO A 67 8.42 -20.09 -9.13
C PRO A 67 8.38 -20.47 -7.63
N ALA A 68 9.16 -21.50 -7.23
CA ALA A 68 9.26 -21.92 -5.85
C ALA A 68 9.88 -20.85 -4.94
N GLN A 69 10.93 -20.16 -5.40
CA GLN A 69 11.58 -19.09 -4.63
C GLN A 69 10.68 -17.85 -4.49
N SER A 70 9.88 -17.53 -5.51
CA SER A 70 8.92 -16.43 -5.42
C SER A 70 7.74 -16.76 -4.50
N ALA A 71 7.29 -18.02 -4.49
CA ALA A 71 6.29 -18.49 -3.53
C ALA A 71 6.79 -18.38 -2.08
N GLU A 72 8.00 -18.88 -1.80
CA GLU A 72 8.63 -18.78 -0.47
C GLU A 72 8.83 -17.32 -0.02
N ALA A 73 9.23 -16.43 -0.94
CA ALA A 73 9.35 -15.02 -0.66
C ALA A 73 7.99 -14.37 -0.34
N SER A 74 6.93 -14.75 -1.07
CA SER A 74 5.57 -14.24 -0.84
C SER A 74 4.97 -14.76 0.46
N GLU A 75 5.25 -16.00 0.85
CA GLU A 75 4.88 -16.54 2.17
C GLU A 75 5.54 -15.74 3.30
N SER A 76 6.80 -15.34 3.11
CA SER A 76 7.54 -14.52 4.06
C SER A 76 7.00 -13.08 4.19
N GLU A 77 6.17 -12.60 3.24
CA GLU A 77 5.52 -11.29 3.35
C GLU A 77 4.44 -11.28 4.43
N ILE A 78 3.89 -12.44 4.82
CA ILE A 78 2.88 -12.55 5.88
C ILE A 78 3.58 -12.57 7.25
N LEU A 79 3.46 -11.47 8.01
CA LEU A 79 4.01 -11.37 9.36
C LEU A 79 3.08 -11.99 10.40
N THR A 80 1.78 -11.73 10.28
CA THR A 80 0.78 -12.23 11.23
C THR A 80 -0.59 -12.28 10.56
N VAL A 81 -1.39 -13.29 10.93
CA VAL A 81 -2.79 -13.39 10.55
C VAL A 81 -3.63 -13.28 11.82
N HIS A 82 -4.46 -12.25 11.89
CA HIS A 82 -5.45 -12.09 12.95
C HIS A 82 -6.77 -12.71 12.48
N PRO A 83 -7.33 -13.70 13.21
CA PRO A 83 -8.59 -14.35 12.80
C PRO A 83 -9.76 -13.38 12.65
N HIS A 84 -9.74 -12.26 13.41
CA HIS A 84 -10.73 -11.20 13.34
C HIS A 84 -10.07 -9.84 13.55
N ARG A 85 -10.60 -8.76 12.94
CA ARG A 85 -10.08 -7.40 13.17
C ARG A 85 -10.12 -6.99 14.64
N TRP A 86 -11.12 -7.44 15.40
CA TRP A 86 -11.21 -7.13 16.84
C TRP A 86 -10.10 -7.78 17.69
N THR A 87 -9.35 -8.77 17.15
CA THR A 87 -8.17 -9.34 17.83
C THR A 87 -6.85 -8.62 17.49
N VAL A 88 -6.88 -7.65 16.57
CA VAL A 88 -5.72 -6.80 16.29
C VAL A 88 -5.45 -5.92 17.51
N PRO A 89 -4.21 -5.90 18.05
CA PRO A 89 -3.86 -5.01 19.16
C PRO A 89 -4.22 -3.55 18.82
N ARG A 90 -4.87 -2.84 19.76
CA ARG A 90 -5.37 -1.48 19.51
C ARG A 90 -4.27 -0.53 19.02
N ASP A 91 -3.07 -0.69 19.53
CA ASP A 91 -1.90 0.11 19.20
C ASP A 91 -1.20 -0.31 17.90
N ALA A 92 -1.56 -1.44 17.27
CA ALA A 92 -0.94 -1.91 16.04
C ALA A 92 -1.17 -0.94 14.87
N TRP A 93 -2.38 -0.38 14.73
CA TRP A 93 -2.70 0.62 13.71
C TRP A 93 -1.88 1.89 13.88
N LYS A 94 -1.77 2.37 15.13
CA LYS A 94 -0.97 3.53 15.47
C LYS A 94 0.51 3.29 15.19
N ARG A 95 1.06 2.14 15.61
CA ARG A 95 2.45 1.74 15.33
C ARG A 95 2.73 1.66 13.83
N LEU A 96 1.78 1.14 13.05
CA LEU A 96 1.90 1.09 11.59
C LEU A 96 2.10 2.51 11.05
N PHE A 97 1.18 3.43 11.33
CA PHE A 97 1.28 4.82 10.84
C PHE A 97 2.47 5.59 11.41
N GLU A 98 2.87 5.32 12.67
CA GLU A 98 4.05 5.90 13.29
C GLU A 98 5.35 5.46 12.62
N SER A 99 5.39 4.25 12.05
CA SER A 99 6.54 3.75 11.31
C SER A 99 6.75 4.45 9.96
N ALA A 100 5.69 5.05 9.38
CA ALA A 100 5.74 5.66 8.06
C ALA A 100 6.80 6.77 7.94
N ARG A 101 7.48 6.81 6.79
CA ARG A 101 8.52 7.79 6.43
C ARG A 101 8.23 8.51 5.12
N GLU A 102 7.49 7.88 4.20
CA GLU A 102 7.20 8.42 2.88
C GLU A 102 5.69 8.55 2.68
N GLU A 103 4.94 7.50 3.01
CA GLU A 103 3.52 7.47 2.70
C GLU A 103 2.66 6.70 3.73
N ILE A 104 1.49 7.26 4.01
CA ILE A 104 0.38 6.58 4.67
C ILE A 104 -0.80 6.51 3.68
N GLY A 105 -1.35 5.31 3.50
CA GLY A 105 -2.52 5.08 2.67
C GLY A 105 -3.63 4.40 3.48
N ILE A 106 -4.86 4.88 3.37
CA ILE A 106 -6.04 4.27 4.00
C ILE A 106 -7.12 4.11 2.94
N LEU A 107 -7.53 2.87 2.65
CA LEU A 107 -8.62 2.54 1.74
C LEU A 107 -9.69 1.76 2.50
N VAL A 108 -10.86 2.36 2.66
CA VAL A 108 -11.97 1.84 3.45
C VAL A 108 -13.29 2.32 2.88
N TYR A 109 -14.39 1.60 3.15
CA TYR A 109 -15.71 2.22 3.04
C TYR A 109 -15.87 3.33 4.09
N SER A 110 -15.77 3.00 5.39
CA SER A 110 -15.84 4.00 6.48
C SER A 110 -14.57 4.11 7.31
N GLY A 111 -13.96 3.01 7.74
CA GLY A 111 -12.79 3.08 8.66
C GLY A 111 -13.09 3.80 9.98
N PHE A 112 -14.36 3.79 10.42
CA PHE A 112 -14.87 4.60 11.54
C PHE A 112 -14.01 4.54 12.81
N PHE A 113 -13.47 3.37 13.14
CA PHE A 113 -12.65 3.18 14.34
C PHE A 113 -11.34 3.98 14.34
N LEU A 114 -10.81 4.35 13.17
CA LEU A 114 -9.66 5.25 13.07
C LEU A 114 -10.09 6.70 13.19
N ALA A 115 -11.23 7.06 12.59
CA ALA A 115 -11.75 8.42 12.59
C ALA A 115 -12.19 8.89 13.98
N GLU A 116 -12.66 7.96 14.84
CA GLU A 116 -13.04 8.26 16.23
C GLU A 116 -11.85 8.36 17.20
N ASP A 117 -10.66 7.90 16.80
CA ASP A 117 -9.46 7.96 17.64
C ASP A 117 -8.70 9.27 17.42
N ALA A 118 -8.91 10.23 18.33
CA ALA A 118 -8.24 11.53 18.28
C ALA A 118 -6.69 11.44 18.30
N SER A 119 -6.11 10.35 18.82
CA SER A 119 -4.67 10.13 18.79
C SER A 119 -4.16 9.74 17.40
N VAL A 120 -4.96 9.01 16.62
CA VAL A 120 -4.67 8.70 15.22
C VAL A 120 -4.75 9.96 14.38
N LEU A 121 -5.78 10.78 14.55
CA LEU A 121 -5.89 12.06 13.82
C LEU A 121 -4.68 12.96 14.07
N ARG A 122 -4.26 13.12 15.34
CA ARG A 122 -3.05 13.90 15.66
C ARG A 122 -1.79 13.31 15.02
N LEU A 123 -1.65 11.98 15.00
CA LEU A 123 -0.52 11.31 14.36
C LEU A 123 -0.49 11.57 12.85
N LEU A 124 -1.63 11.45 12.15
CA LEU A 124 -1.71 11.69 10.71
C LEU A 124 -1.32 13.14 10.37
N ARG A 125 -1.80 14.12 11.14
CA ARG A 125 -1.37 15.51 11.02
C ARG A 125 0.14 15.67 11.22
N GLN A 126 0.68 15.14 12.32
CA GLN A 126 2.11 15.23 12.61
C GLN A 126 2.96 14.60 11.49
N LYS A 127 2.49 13.50 10.91
CA LYS A 127 3.17 12.83 9.79
C LYS A 127 3.18 13.70 8.54
N ALA A 128 2.04 14.29 8.19
CA ALA A 128 1.95 15.22 7.07
C ALA A 128 2.85 16.46 7.25
N GLU A 129 2.84 17.05 8.45
CA GLU A 129 3.72 18.18 8.81
C GLU A 129 5.21 17.81 8.74
N ALA A 130 5.54 16.52 8.94
CA ALA A 130 6.90 15.99 8.77
C ALA A 130 7.24 15.58 7.31
N GLY A 131 6.34 15.85 6.35
CA GLY A 131 6.55 15.59 4.92
C GLY A 131 6.08 14.22 4.43
N VAL A 132 5.43 13.41 5.27
CA VAL A 132 4.83 12.13 4.85
C VAL A 132 3.55 12.39 4.09
N ARG A 133 3.40 11.83 2.89
CA ARG A 133 2.15 11.93 2.13
C ARG A 133 1.07 11.05 2.77
N VAL A 134 -0.11 11.61 3.04
CA VAL A 134 -1.24 10.89 3.62
C VAL A 134 -2.40 10.88 2.62
N ARG A 135 -2.83 9.67 2.22
CA ARG A 135 -3.91 9.44 1.26
C ARG A 135 -5.03 8.65 1.89
N ILE A 136 -6.23 9.23 1.94
CA ILE A 136 -7.40 8.62 2.57
C ILE A 136 -8.53 8.47 1.55
N LEU A 137 -8.87 7.24 1.24
CA LEU A 137 -9.96 6.83 0.36
C LEU A 137 -11.13 6.35 1.24
N LEU A 138 -12.26 7.05 1.14
CA LEU A 138 -13.51 6.69 1.79
C LEU A 138 -14.51 6.23 0.72
N GLY A 139 -15.44 5.34 1.08
CA GLY A 139 -16.54 4.99 0.19
C GLY A 139 -17.39 6.22 -0.11
N ASP A 140 -17.82 6.39 -1.34
CA ASP A 140 -18.81 7.41 -1.69
C ASP A 140 -20.17 7.00 -1.11
N PRO A 141 -20.74 7.78 -0.15
CA PRO A 141 -21.99 7.42 0.52
C PRO A 141 -23.20 7.36 -0.43
N ASP A 142 -23.09 7.91 -1.63
CA ASP A 142 -24.16 7.91 -2.62
C ASP A 142 -23.93 6.84 -3.72
N SER A 143 -22.87 6.04 -3.61
CA SER A 143 -22.56 4.99 -4.58
C SER A 143 -23.34 3.69 -4.36
N ALA A 144 -23.60 2.98 -5.47
CA ALA A 144 -24.22 1.66 -5.44
C ALA A 144 -23.39 0.62 -4.66
N ALA A 145 -22.06 0.71 -4.69
CA ALA A 145 -21.18 -0.20 -3.95
C ALA A 145 -21.34 -0.06 -2.42
N VAL A 146 -21.49 1.17 -1.92
CA VAL A 146 -21.76 1.42 -0.49
C VAL A 146 -23.15 0.92 -0.10
N ALA A 147 -24.17 1.18 -0.92
CA ALA A 147 -25.52 0.67 -0.67
C ALA A 147 -25.55 -0.87 -0.62
N GLN A 148 -24.91 -1.53 -1.60
CA GLN A 148 -24.79 -2.98 -1.62
C GLN A 148 -24.05 -3.51 -0.40
N ARG A 149 -22.95 -2.87 0.01
CA ARG A 149 -22.22 -3.28 1.21
C ARG A 149 -23.08 -3.18 2.47
N GLY A 150 -23.91 -2.15 2.58
CA GLY A 150 -24.87 -2.00 3.68
C GLY A 150 -25.85 -3.17 3.73
N ALA A 151 -26.44 -3.52 2.58
CA ALA A 151 -27.34 -4.66 2.46
C ALA A 151 -26.63 -6.00 2.80
N ASP A 152 -25.43 -6.23 2.28
CA ASP A 152 -24.64 -7.44 2.53
C ASP A 152 -24.28 -7.62 4.01
N GLU A 153 -24.03 -6.53 4.74
CA GLU A 153 -23.75 -6.56 6.20
C GLU A 153 -25.03 -6.55 7.05
N GLY A 154 -26.21 -6.40 6.46
CA GLY A 154 -27.49 -6.30 7.16
C GLY A 154 -27.69 -4.99 7.94
N ILE A 155 -27.03 -3.92 7.51
CA ILE A 155 -27.12 -2.58 8.13
C ILE A 155 -27.70 -1.51 7.20
N ASP A 156 -27.90 -1.84 5.93
CA ASP A 156 -28.53 -1.00 4.91
C ASP A 156 -27.96 0.45 4.90
N ASP A 157 -28.83 1.45 4.98
CA ASP A 157 -28.49 2.88 4.93
C ASP A 157 -27.53 3.33 6.05
N ALA A 158 -27.38 2.54 7.12
CA ALA A 158 -26.44 2.86 8.19
C ALA A 158 -24.99 2.88 7.71
N MET A 159 -24.65 2.15 6.63
CA MET A 159 -23.30 2.23 6.05
C MET A 159 -23.02 3.64 5.50
N ALA A 160 -23.91 4.18 4.67
CA ALA A 160 -23.78 5.52 4.12
C ALA A 160 -23.80 6.60 5.22
N ALA A 161 -24.67 6.45 6.22
CA ALA A 161 -24.71 7.35 7.39
C ALA A 161 -23.38 7.34 8.17
N LYS A 162 -22.78 6.15 8.36
CA LYS A 162 -21.48 6.00 9.01
C LYS A 162 -20.35 6.68 8.25
N ILE A 163 -20.33 6.57 6.93
CA ILE A 163 -19.37 7.26 6.07
C ILE A 163 -19.51 8.77 6.20
N ARG A 164 -20.74 9.31 6.12
CA ARG A 164 -20.99 10.75 6.31
C ARG A 164 -20.49 11.24 7.68
N ASN A 165 -20.67 10.43 8.73
CA ASN A 165 -20.12 10.74 10.05
C ASN A 165 -18.59 10.75 10.06
N VAL A 166 -17.93 9.77 9.42
CA VAL A 166 -16.47 9.74 9.27
C VAL A 166 -15.93 10.97 8.56
N ILE A 167 -16.59 11.42 7.49
CA ILE A 167 -16.23 12.66 6.78
C ILE A 167 -16.24 13.86 7.74
N VAL A 168 -17.24 13.95 8.62
CA VAL A 168 -17.30 14.99 9.66
C VAL A 168 -16.17 14.86 10.68
N LEU A 169 -15.86 13.64 11.14
CA LEU A 169 -14.79 13.39 12.10
C LEU A 169 -13.41 13.77 11.56
N TYR A 170 -13.18 13.62 10.25
CA TYR A 170 -11.93 14.00 9.60
C TYR A 170 -11.80 15.50 9.29
N LYS A 171 -12.80 16.34 9.57
CA LYS A 171 -12.73 17.80 9.38
C LYS A 171 -11.43 18.45 9.89
N PRO A 172 -10.86 18.09 11.06
CA PRO A 172 -9.62 18.68 11.54
C PRO A 172 -8.38 18.38 10.68
N LEU A 173 -8.44 17.42 9.76
CA LEU A 173 -7.36 17.08 8.83
C LEU A 173 -7.59 17.65 7.42
N ARG A 174 -8.77 18.19 7.14
CA ARG A 174 -9.10 18.81 5.86
C ARG A 174 -8.25 20.08 5.67
N GLY A 175 -7.63 20.22 4.50
CA GLY A 175 -6.78 21.37 4.17
C GLY A 175 -5.40 21.39 4.85
N VAL A 176 -5.02 20.32 5.54
CA VAL A 176 -3.63 20.14 6.00
C VAL A 176 -2.78 19.72 4.80
N ASP A 177 -1.74 20.49 4.48
CA ASP A 177 -0.82 20.16 3.40
C ASP A 177 -0.23 18.75 3.59
N GLY A 178 -0.23 17.97 2.51
CA GLY A 178 0.21 16.58 2.53
C GLY A 178 -0.87 15.56 2.91
N ILE A 179 -2.09 16.00 3.29
CA ILE A 179 -3.24 15.11 3.51
C ILE A 179 -4.28 15.29 2.41
N GLU A 180 -4.53 14.23 1.65
CA GLU A 180 -5.51 14.18 0.58
C GLU A 180 -6.62 13.19 0.93
N PHE A 181 -7.88 13.58 0.72
CA PHE A 181 -9.02 12.66 0.79
C PHE A 181 -9.72 12.53 -0.55
N ARG A 182 -10.19 11.32 -0.86
CA ARG A 182 -11.00 11.02 -2.02
C ARG A 182 -12.17 10.11 -1.66
N LEU A 183 -13.24 10.18 -2.44
CA LEU A 183 -14.40 9.29 -2.40
C LEU A 183 -14.32 8.28 -3.55
N HIS A 184 -14.57 7.00 -3.27
CA HIS A 184 -14.58 5.95 -4.29
C HIS A 184 -15.91 5.19 -4.34
N GLY A 185 -16.34 4.84 -5.54
CA GLY A 185 -17.49 3.95 -5.80
C GLY A 185 -17.09 2.49 -6.01
N THR A 186 -15.83 2.13 -5.82
CA THR A 186 -15.30 0.78 -6.12
C THR A 186 -15.83 -0.27 -5.14
N PRO A 187 -16.31 -1.43 -5.63
CA PRO A 187 -16.56 -2.59 -4.77
C PRO A 187 -15.29 -3.10 -4.10
N LEU A 188 -15.24 -3.07 -2.78
CA LEU A 188 -14.07 -3.52 -2.01
C LEU A 188 -14.18 -4.97 -1.54
N TYR A 189 -13.17 -5.77 -1.85
CA TYR A 189 -12.94 -7.10 -1.29
C TYR A 189 -12.09 -7.09 -0.01
N ASN A 190 -11.46 -5.95 0.29
CA ASN A 190 -10.67 -5.71 1.48
C ASN A 190 -10.55 -4.20 1.73
N SER A 191 -10.25 -3.84 2.97
CA SER A 191 -9.74 -2.53 3.35
C SER A 191 -8.23 -2.61 3.51
N ILE A 192 -7.51 -1.56 3.07
CA ILE A 192 -6.04 -1.50 3.11
C ILE A 192 -5.61 -0.34 4.00
N TYR A 193 -4.68 -0.62 4.90
CA TYR A 193 -4.00 0.39 5.72
C TYR A 193 -2.51 0.23 5.48
N ARG A 194 -1.86 1.28 4.99
CA ARG A 194 -0.48 1.28 4.50
C ARG A 194 0.37 2.26 5.29
N ALA A 195 1.60 1.83 5.58
CA ALA A 195 2.71 2.70 5.92
C ALA A 195 3.93 2.23 5.11
N ASP A 196 4.33 3.00 4.10
CA ASP A 196 5.41 2.67 3.17
C ASP A 196 5.22 1.25 2.55
N GLY A 197 6.09 0.30 2.91
CA GLY A 197 6.04 -1.10 2.48
C GLY A 197 5.36 -2.06 3.46
N GLN A 198 4.69 -1.58 4.51
CA GLN A 198 3.91 -2.41 5.43
C GLN A 198 2.41 -2.18 5.25
N LEU A 199 1.64 -3.27 5.30
CA LEU A 199 0.19 -3.24 5.16
C LEU A 199 -0.48 -3.99 6.31
N LEU A 200 -1.60 -3.46 6.76
CA LEU A 200 -2.64 -4.25 7.39
C LEU A 200 -3.80 -4.34 6.39
N VAL A 201 -4.14 -5.55 5.97
CA VAL A 201 -5.21 -5.81 5.00
C VAL A 201 -6.35 -6.50 5.73
N ASN A 202 -7.45 -5.79 5.94
CA ASN A 202 -8.65 -6.37 6.52
C ASN A 202 -9.53 -6.90 5.40
N THR A 203 -9.66 -8.22 5.30
CA THR A 203 -10.49 -8.80 4.25
C THR A 203 -11.97 -8.51 4.48
N HIS A 204 -12.76 -8.52 3.42
CA HIS A 204 -14.20 -8.47 3.52
C HIS A 204 -14.75 -9.88 3.29
N VAL A 205 -15.41 -10.43 4.31
CA VAL A 205 -16.13 -11.70 4.21
C VAL A 205 -17.60 -11.37 3.99
N TYR A 206 -18.21 -11.95 2.95
CA TYR A 206 -19.61 -11.72 2.63
C TYR A 206 -20.52 -12.11 3.81
N GLY A 207 -21.50 -11.26 4.14
CA GLY A 207 -22.39 -11.48 5.29
C GLY A 207 -21.77 -11.20 6.66
N ALA A 208 -20.49 -10.83 6.74
CA ALA A 208 -19.80 -10.56 8.00
C ALA A 208 -19.43 -9.07 8.12
N PRO A 209 -19.70 -8.44 9.29
CA PRO A 209 -19.18 -7.12 9.59
C PRO A 209 -17.64 -7.10 9.53
N ALA A 210 -17.06 -5.98 9.07
CA ALA A 210 -15.60 -5.86 8.95
C ALA A 210 -14.83 -6.12 10.25
N SER A 211 -15.44 -5.94 11.43
CA SER A 211 -14.83 -6.31 12.72
C SER A 211 -14.54 -7.81 12.85
N ASN A 212 -15.39 -8.66 12.25
CA ASN A 212 -15.33 -10.11 12.36
C ASN A 212 -14.51 -10.76 11.25
N ALA A 213 -14.10 -10.00 10.23
CA ALA A 213 -13.27 -10.50 9.16
C ALA A 213 -11.78 -10.51 9.53
N PRO A 214 -10.96 -11.41 8.97
CA PRO A 214 -9.56 -11.51 9.30
C PRO A 214 -8.74 -10.30 8.83
N VAL A 215 -7.56 -10.14 9.43
CA VAL A 215 -6.58 -9.11 9.05
C VAL A 215 -5.22 -9.77 8.83
N PHE A 216 -4.63 -9.48 7.67
CA PHE A 216 -3.25 -9.85 7.37
C PHE A 216 -2.33 -8.66 7.68
N HIS A 217 -1.30 -8.88 8.49
CA HIS A 217 -0.17 -7.95 8.58
C HIS A 217 0.90 -8.41 7.61
N LEU A 218 1.11 -7.59 6.56
CA LEU A 218 2.03 -7.86 5.49
C LEU A 218 3.20 -6.88 5.51
N ARG A 219 4.36 -7.33 5.05
CA ARG A 219 5.53 -6.49 4.78
C ARG A 219 6.13 -6.86 3.44
N LYS A 220 6.37 -5.85 2.60
CA LYS A 220 7.01 -6.01 1.30
C LYS A 220 8.39 -6.64 1.49
N ILE A 221 8.64 -7.73 0.76
CA ILE A 221 9.95 -8.39 0.69
C ILE A 221 10.33 -8.51 -0.78
N ALA A 222 11.60 -8.34 -1.09
CA ALA A 222 12.08 -8.51 -2.46
C ALA A 222 11.86 -9.95 -2.97
N GLY A 223 11.23 -10.03 -4.15
CA GLY A 223 10.83 -11.29 -4.77
C GLY A 223 9.44 -11.79 -4.36
N GLY A 224 8.79 -11.13 -3.39
CA GLY A 224 7.39 -11.34 -3.03
C GLY A 224 6.47 -10.53 -3.95
N GLY A 225 5.33 -11.12 -4.31
CA GLY A 225 4.33 -10.49 -5.19
C GLY A 225 3.05 -10.03 -4.49
N MET A 226 2.83 -10.47 -3.26
CA MET A 226 1.55 -10.30 -2.57
C MET A 226 1.30 -8.85 -2.19
N VAL A 227 2.29 -8.19 -1.57
CA VAL A 227 2.15 -6.79 -1.15
C VAL A 227 2.01 -5.87 -2.35
N ASN A 228 2.78 -6.09 -3.41
CA ASN A 228 2.67 -5.29 -4.64
C ASN A 228 1.26 -5.38 -5.26
N THR A 229 0.62 -6.54 -5.23
CA THR A 229 -0.76 -6.70 -5.70
C THR A 229 -1.74 -5.78 -4.95
N TYR A 230 -1.61 -5.70 -3.63
CA TYR A 230 -2.43 -4.78 -2.82
C TYR A 230 -2.08 -3.30 -3.07
N LEU A 231 -0.80 -2.97 -3.23
CA LEU A 231 -0.37 -1.61 -3.56
C LEU A 231 -0.93 -1.16 -4.91
N GLU A 232 -0.82 -1.98 -5.95
CA GLU A 232 -1.41 -1.68 -7.26
C GLU A 232 -2.93 -1.54 -7.18
N SER A 233 -3.60 -2.37 -6.37
CA SER A 233 -5.04 -2.21 -6.13
C SER A 233 -5.37 -0.88 -5.48
N PHE A 234 -4.54 -0.41 -4.53
CA PHE A 234 -4.71 0.89 -3.90
C PHE A 234 -4.58 2.02 -4.93
N GLU A 235 -3.55 1.98 -5.79
CA GLU A 235 -3.34 3.00 -6.83
C GLU A 235 -4.50 3.05 -7.83
N ARG A 236 -5.00 1.90 -8.30
CA ARG A 236 -6.16 1.86 -9.22
C ARG A 236 -7.38 2.55 -8.62
N VAL A 237 -7.68 2.28 -7.34
CA VAL A 237 -8.80 2.94 -6.65
C VAL A 237 -8.52 4.43 -6.46
N TRP A 238 -7.27 4.80 -6.13
CA TRP A 238 -6.88 6.20 -5.99
C TRP A 238 -7.10 7.01 -7.27
N ASP A 239 -6.68 6.48 -8.41
CA ASP A 239 -6.72 7.15 -9.72
C ASP A 239 -8.16 7.34 -10.22
N GLU A 240 -9.07 6.41 -9.90
CA GLU A 240 -10.49 6.48 -10.27
C GLU A 240 -11.35 7.28 -9.27
N ALA A 241 -10.85 7.49 -8.04
CA ALA A 241 -11.60 8.16 -6.99
C ALA A 241 -11.68 9.68 -7.20
N ALA A 242 -12.81 10.27 -6.78
CA ALA A 242 -13.04 11.71 -6.86
C ALA A 242 -12.49 12.42 -5.62
N PRO A 243 -11.85 13.59 -5.74
CA PRO A 243 -11.50 14.42 -4.60
C PRO A 243 -12.71 14.69 -3.69
N LEU A 244 -12.54 14.48 -2.39
CA LEU A 244 -13.50 14.97 -1.40
C LEU A 244 -13.21 16.45 -1.20
N GLU A 245 -14.18 17.33 -1.42
CA GLU A 245 -14.12 18.79 -1.14
C GLU A 245 -14.28 19.13 0.34
#